data_AF-A0A7X5WT87-F1
#
_entry.id   AF-A0A7X5WT87-F1
#
_cell.length_a   1.000
_cell.length_b   1.000
_cell.length_c   1.000
_cell.angle_alpha   90.00
_cell.angle_beta   90.00
_cell.angle_gamma   90.00
#
_symmetry.space_group_name_H-M   'P 1'
#
loop_
_entity.id
_entity.type
_entity.pdbx_description
1 polymer ?
#
loop_
_entity_poly.entity_id
_entity_poly.type
_entity_poly.pdbx_seq_one_letter_code
_entity_poly.pdbx_strand_id
1 'polypeptide(L)'
;MSGTAVSLVLASAFLHALWNARVHTGGDRVMEMAVAYATGILLLSPWLIADPPFEVIGWVLLSGVAHAGYIWGLSTAYSRGGLATTYPLARGTAPLVVAVVGVWLLDQTPSGF
;
A
#
# COMPACT_ATOMS: atom_id res chain seq x y z
N MET A 1 14.29 10.19 17.86
CA MET A 1 13.06 10.35 17.03
C MET A 1 12.24 11.49 17.63
N SER A 2 11.67 12.38 16.82
CA SER A 2 10.86 13.49 17.34
C SER A 2 9.50 13.00 17.86
N GLY A 3 8.91 13.70 18.84
CA GLY A 3 7.57 13.35 19.36
C GLY A 3 6.49 13.33 18.28
N THR A 4 6.57 14.23 17.30
CA THR A 4 5.68 14.26 16.12
C THR A 4 5.77 12.99 15.29
N ALA A 5 6.98 12.50 15.02
CA ALA A 5 7.17 11.26 14.27
C ALA A 5 6.54 10.06 14.98
N VAL A 6 6.71 9.97 16.30
CA VAL A 6 6.10 8.91 17.12
C VAL A 6 4.57 8.97 17.02
N SER A 7 3.97 10.15 17.17
CA SER A 7 2.51 10.32 17.06
C SER A 7 1.96 9.92 15.70
N LEU A 8 2.66 10.29 14.61
CA LEU A 8 2.25 9.91 13.25
C LEU A 8 2.32 8.40 13.03
N VAL A 9 3.37 7.73 13.54
CA VAL A 9 3.50 6.27 13.44
C VAL A 9 2.39 5.57 14.23
N LEU A 10 2.07 6.03 15.44
CA LEU A 10 0.98 5.45 16.25
C LEU A 10 -0.39 5.64 15.58
N ALA A 11 -0.66 6.82 15.04
CA ALA A 11 -1.89 7.08 14.29
C ALA A 11 -2.00 6.17 13.05
N SER A 12 -0.91 6.01 12.31
CA SER A 12 -0.85 5.09 11.16
C SER A 12 -1.12 3.64 11.57
N ALA A 13 -0.48 3.15 12.63
CA ALA A 13 -0.67 1.80 13.13
C ALA A 13 -2.12 1.54 13.58
N PHE A 14 -2.74 2.51 14.27
CA PHE A 14 -4.13 2.43 14.69
C PHE A 14 -5.10 2.36 13.49
N LEU A 15 -4.95 3.27 12.51
CA LEU A 15 -5.78 3.28 11.29
C LEU A 15 -5.62 1.97 10.51
N HIS A 16 -4.39 1.45 10.45
CA HIS A 16 -4.11 0.17 9.78
C HIS A 16 -4.81 -1.00 10.47
N ALA A 17 -4.75 -1.07 11.81
CA ALA A 17 -5.45 -2.09 12.58
C ALA A 17 -6.98 -1.98 12.42
N LEU A 18 -7.52 -0.76 12.43
CA LEU A 18 -8.95 -0.51 12.22
C LEU A 18 -9.42 -0.97 10.84
N TRP A 19 -8.66 -0.65 9.78
CA TRP A 19 -8.98 -1.09 8.42
C TRP A 19 -8.91 -2.61 8.29
N ASN A 20 -7.86 -3.25 8.81
CA ASN A 20 -7.73 -4.71 8.78
C ASN A 20 -8.88 -5.40 9.52
N ALA A 21 -9.30 -4.87 10.68
CA ALA A 21 -10.45 -5.39 11.42
C ALA A 21 -11.73 -5.30 10.57
N ARG A 22 -11.98 -4.15 9.94
CA ARG A 22 -13.16 -3.92 9.10
C ARG A 22 -13.20 -4.84 7.88
N VAL A 23 -12.09 -5.01 7.16
CA VAL A 23 -11.99 -5.93 6.02
C VAL A 23 -12.16 -7.39 6.44
N HIS A 24 -11.70 -7.74 7.64
CA HIS A 24 -11.85 -9.09 8.18
C HIS A 24 -13.30 -9.43 8.57
N THR A 25 -14.01 -8.49 9.20
CA THR A 25 -15.39 -8.68 9.68
C THR A 25 -16.47 -8.35 8.64
N GLY A 26 -16.11 -7.65 7.56
CA GLY A 26 -17.04 -7.22 6.51
C GLY A 26 -17.49 -8.36 5.60
N GLY A 27 -18.77 -8.32 5.17
CA GLY A 27 -19.36 -9.33 4.29
C GLY A 27 -18.85 -9.27 2.85
N ASP A 28 -18.72 -8.05 2.28
CA ASP A 28 -18.22 -7.84 0.92
C ASP A 28 -16.88 -7.09 0.95
N ARG A 29 -15.79 -7.86 0.82
CA ARG A 29 -14.42 -7.32 0.84
C ARG A 29 -14.09 -6.45 -0.37
N VAL A 30 -14.73 -6.70 -1.51
CA VAL A 30 -14.52 -5.91 -2.73
C VAL A 30 -15.15 -4.54 -2.55
N MET A 31 -16.38 -4.49 -2.00
CA MET A 31 -17.03 -3.23 -1.65
C MET A 31 -16.23 -2.44 -0.60
N GLU A 32 -15.73 -3.11 0.45
CA GLU A 32 -14.89 -2.47 1.48
C GLU A 32 -13.60 -1.87 0.90
N MET A 33 -12.92 -2.59 0.00
CA MET A 33 -11.77 -2.05 -0.73
C MET A 33 -12.15 -0.88 -1.65
N ALA A 34 -13.26 -1.00 -2.39
CA ALA A 34 -13.72 0.05 -3.30
C ALA A 34 -14.06 1.35 -2.56
N VAL A 35 -14.77 1.26 -1.44
CA VAL A 35 -15.10 2.41 -0.58
C VAL A 35 -13.83 3.05 -0.02
N ALA A 36 -12.85 2.25 0.44
CA ALA A 36 -11.60 2.78 0.95
C ALA A 36 -10.82 3.59 -0.12
N TYR A 37 -10.71 3.06 -1.34
CA TYR A 37 -10.05 3.76 -2.44
C TYR A 37 -10.82 5.00 -2.91
N ALA A 38 -12.14 4.90 -3.05
CA ALA A 38 -12.99 6.04 -3.41
C ALA A 38 -12.88 7.18 -2.38
N THR A 39 -12.87 6.84 -1.09
CA THR A 39 -12.67 7.82 -0.01
C THR A 39 -11.31 8.50 -0.13
N GLY A 40 -10.24 7.73 -0.38
CA GLY A 40 -8.90 8.30 -0.61
C GLY A 40 -8.85 9.24 -1.82
N ILE A 41 -9.46 8.85 -2.94
CA ILE A 41 -9.55 9.69 -4.15
C ILE A 41 -10.28 10.99 -3.86
N LEU A 42 -11.44 10.93 -3.20
CA LEU A 42 -12.22 12.12 -2.87
C LEU A 42 -11.44 13.09 -1.97
N LEU A 43 -10.78 12.57 -0.93
CA LEU A 43 -10.02 13.38 0.03
C LEU A 43 -8.77 14.01 -0.59
N LEU A 44 -8.12 13.32 -1.53
CA LEU A 44 -6.84 13.76 -2.11
C LEU A 44 -6.98 14.46 -3.46
N SER A 45 -8.13 14.34 -4.15
CA SER A 45 -8.36 14.98 -5.44
C SER A 45 -8.24 16.51 -5.46
N PRO A 46 -8.52 17.27 -4.39
CA PRO A 46 -8.26 18.71 -4.39
C PRO A 46 -6.77 19.04 -4.58
N TRP A 47 -5.86 18.20 -4.06
CA TRP A 47 -4.42 18.39 -4.25
C TRP A 47 -3.97 18.15 -5.69
N LEU A 48 -4.63 17.23 -6.41
CA LEU A 48 -4.37 17.00 -7.84
C LEU A 48 -4.73 18.22 -8.70
N ILE A 49 -5.67 19.06 -8.24
CA ILE A 49 -6.02 20.32 -8.91
C ILE A 49 -5.02 21.42 -8.56
N ALA A 50 -4.60 21.48 -7.29
CA ALA A 50 -3.68 22.50 -6.80
C ALA A 50 -2.25 22.31 -7.34
N ASP A 51 -1.79 21.07 -7.46
CA ASP A 51 -0.44 20.71 -7.92
C ASP A 51 -0.49 19.44 -8.81
N PRO A 52 -0.87 19.59 -10.10
CA PRO A 52 -1.02 18.46 -11.00
C PRO A 52 0.36 17.86 -11.35
N PRO A 53 0.53 16.52 -11.27
CA PRO A 53 1.83 15.86 -11.42
C PRO A 53 2.22 15.65 -12.89
N PHE A 54 2.05 16.67 -13.75
CA PHE A 54 2.27 16.54 -15.20
C PHE A 54 3.70 16.08 -15.55
N GLU A 55 4.69 16.54 -14.78
CA GLU A 55 6.10 16.19 -14.97
C GLU A 55 6.41 14.72 -14.70
N VAL A 56 5.60 14.06 -13.86
CA VAL A 56 5.82 12.68 -13.40
C VAL A 56 4.64 11.77 -13.73
N ILE A 57 3.74 12.19 -14.62
CA ILE A 57 2.50 11.47 -14.91
C ILE A 57 2.75 10.02 -15.37
N GLY A 58 3.84 9.78 -16.09
CA GLY A 58 4.27 8.44 -16.49
C GLY A 58 4.55 7.52 -15.29
N TRP A 59 5.24 8.05 -14.26
CA TRP A 59 5.50 7.32 -13.02
C TRP A 59 4.24 7.11 -12.18
N VAL A 60 3.34 8.10 -12.17
CA VAL A 60 2.03 7.97 -11.50
C VAL A 60 1.22 6.84 -12.11
N LEU A 61 1.13 6.79 -13.45
CA LEU A 61 0.42 5.73 -14.16
C LEU A 61 1.06 4.36 -13.94
N LEU A 62 2.40 4.28 -14.03
CA LEU A 62 3.13 3.03 -13.80
C LEU A 62 2.91 2.51 -12.37
N SER A 63 2.98 3.40 -11.38
CA SER A 63 2.69 3.07 -9.98
C SER A 63 1.24 2.59 -9.81
N GLY A 64 0.28 3.25 -10.45
CA GLY A 64 -1.12 2.85 -10.43
C GLY A 64 -1.34 1.44 -11.01
N VAL A 65 -0.72 1.13 -12.14
CA VAL A 65 -0.79 -0.21 -12.77
C VAL A 65 -0.14 -1.27 -11.87
N ALA A 66 1.05 -0.99 -11.33
CA ALA A 66 1.73 -1.91 -10.42
C ALA A 66 0.89 -2.19 -9.15
N HIS A 67 0.29 -1.14 -8.59
CA HIS A 67 -0.56 -1.24 -7.40
C HIS A 67 -1.85 -2.02 -7.69
N ALA A 68 -2.49 -1.80 -8.85
CA ALA A 68 -3.65 -2.58 -9.29
C ALA A 68 -3.30 -4.07 -9.43
N GLY A 69 -2.16 -4.38 -10.03
CA GLY A 69 -1.63 -5.75 -10.12
C GLY A 69 -1.40 -6.38 -8.75
N TYR A 70 -0.83 -5.62 -7.81
CA TYR A 70 -0.65 -6.07 -6.41
C TYR A 70 -1.99 -6.41 -5.75
N ILE A 71 -2.99 -5.51 -5.82
CA ILE A 71 -4.30 -5.74 -5.20
C ILE A 71 -5.02 -6.93 -5.83
N TRP A 72 -4.95 -7.08 -7.16
CA TRP A 72 -5.52 -8.22 -7.86
C TRP A 72 -4.86 -9.54 -7.45
N GLY A 73 -3.53 -9.58 -7.41
CA GLY A 73 -2.76 -10.74 -6.96
C GLY A 73 -3.04 -11.10 -5.51
N LEU A 74 -3.09 -10.10 -4.62
CA LEU A 74 -3.40 -10.27 -3.20
C LEU A 74 -4.81 -10.82 -2.99
N SER A 75 -5.82 -10.26 -3.67
CA SER A 75 -7.21 -10.73 -3.62
C SER A 75 -7.33 -12.17 -4.11
N THR A 76 -6.64 -12.51 -5.21
CA THR A 76 -6.60 -13.89 -5.74
C THR A 76 -5.90 -14.85 -4.78
N ALA A 77 -4.82 -14.44 -4.14
CA ALA A 77 -4.09 -15.26 -3.18
C ALA A 77 -4.88 -15.48 -1.88
N TYR A 78 -5.68 -14.50 -1.43
CA TYR A 78 -6.58 -14.67 -0.29
C TYR A 78 -7.82 -15.49 -0.60
N SER A 79 -8.28 -15.53 -1.86
CA SER A 79 -9.41 -16.39 -2.25
C SER A 79 -9.00 -17.85 -2.43
N ARG A 80 -7.75 -18.11 -2.82
CA ARG A 80 -7.20 -19.47 -3.05
C ARG A 80 -6.45 -20.05 -1.85
N GLY A 81 -5.92 -19.22 -0.96
CA GLY A 81 -5.09 -19.63 0.17
C GLY A 81 -5.60 -19.09 1.50
N GLY A 82 -5.20 -19.74 2.60
CA GLY A 82 -5.52 -19.27 3.95
C GLY A 82 -4.77 -17.98 4.33
N LEU A 83 -5.41 -17.11 5.10
CA LEU A 83 -4.85 -15.84 5.60
C LEU A 83 -3.47 -16.03 6.25
N ALA A 84 -3.32 -17.10 7.04
CA ALA A 84 -2.09 -17.42 7.77
C ALA A 84 -0.88 -17.70 6.86
N THR A 85 -1.11 -18.11 5.61
CA THR A 85 -0.04 -18.40 4.64
C THR A 85 0.18 -17.23 3.69
N THR A 86 -0.92 -16.66 3.17
CA THR A 86 -0.85 -15.57 2.18
C THR A 86 -0.29 -14.29 2.79
N TYR A 87 -0.63 -13.96 4.04
CA TYR A 87 -0.21 -12.71 4.67
C TYR A 87 1.31 -12.62 4.91
N PRO A 88 1.97 -13.62 5.53
CA PRO A 88 3.43 -13.60 5.68
C PRO A 88 4.16 -13.58 4.34
N LEU A 89 3.64 -14.26 3.31
CA LEU A 89 4.28 -14.30 2.00
C LEU A 89 4.19 -12.94 1.31
N ALA A 90 3.00 -12.31 1.30
CA ALA A 90 2.81 -10.99 0.72
C ALA A 90 3.65 -9.90 1.43
N ARG A 91 3.72 -9.95 2.77
CA ARG A 91 4.45 -8.96 3.56
C ARG A 91 5.96 -9.22 3.63
N GLY A 92 6.38 -10.48 3.65
CA GLY A 92 7.80 -10.87 3.77
C GLY A 92 8.56 -10.79 2.45
N THR A 93 7.88 -10.95 1.31
CA THR A 93 8.53 -10.81 0.00
C THR A 93 8.72 -9.35 -0.42
N ALA A 94 7.84 -8.44 0.01
CA ALA A 94 7.92 -7.04 -0.38
C ALA A 94 9.27 -6.36 -0.01
N PRO A 95 9.81 -6.47 1.23
CA PRO A 95 11.13 -5.91 1.55
C PRO A 95 12.26 -6.50 0.72
N LEU A 96 12.22 -7.81 0.41
CA LEU A 96 13.22 -8.46 -0.42
C LEU A 96 13.18 -7.93 -1.86
N VAL A 97 12.00 -7.84 -2.45
CA VAL A 97 11.82 -7.27 -3.80
C VAL A 97 12.28 -5.82 -3.83
N VAL A 98 11.89 -5.00 -2.84
CA VAL A 98 12.31 -3.60 -2.75
C VAL A 98 13.82 -3.48 -2.61
N ALA A 99 14.47 -4.31 -1.79
CA ALA A 99 15.92 -4.30 -1.64
C ALA A 99 16.64 -4.66 -2.95
N VAL A 100 16.22 -5.74 -3.63
CA VAL A 100 16.81 -6.16 -4.91
C VAL A 100 16.60 -5.08 -5.97
N VAL A 101 15.38 -4.58 -6.14
CA VAL A 101 15.11 -3.53 -7.14
C VAL A 101 15.85 -2.23 -6.80
N GLY A 102 15.93 -1.86 -5.51
CA GLY A 102 16.67 -0.68 -5.06
C GLY A 102 18.15 -0.75 -5.42
N VAL A 103 18.79 -1.89 -5.19
CA VAL A 103 20.21 -2.11 -5.56
C VAL A 103 20.41 -2.02 -7.07
N TRP A 104 19.61 -2.73 -7.86
CA TRP A 104 19.86 -2.86 -9.30
C TRP A 104 19.36 -1.69 -10.14
N LEU A 105 18.27 -1.05 -9.73
CA LEU A 105 17.60 0.00 -10.52
C LEU A 105 17.89 1.41 -10.01
N LEU A 106 18.07 1.56 -8.68
CA LEU A 106 18.23 2.87 -8.04
C LEU A 106 19.65 3.09 -7.48
N ASP A 107 20.57 2.14 -7.70
CA ASP A 107 21.95 2.16 -7.18
C ASP A 107 21.99 2.38 -5.65
N GLN A 108 20.97 1.87 -4.94
CA GLN A 108 20.87 1.98 -3.48
C GLN A 108 21.54 0.79 -2.80
N THR A 109 22.46 1.07 -1.88
CA THR A 109 23.06 0.03 -1.03
C THR A 109 22.33 -0.04 0.31
N PRO A 110 21.99 -1.24 0.81
CA PRO A 110 21.48 -1.37 2.17
C PRO A 110 22.55 -0.87 3.14
N SER A 111 22.27 0.21 3.86
CA SER A 111 23.14 0.64 4.96
C SER A 111 23.01 -0.35 6.11
N GLY A 112 24.12 -0.83 6.66
CA GLY A 112 24.12 -1.51 7.95
C GLY A 112 23.57 -0.57 9.02
N PHE A 113 22.70 -1.10 9.89
CA PHE A 113 22.23 -0.38 11.08
C PHE A 113 23.38 -0.11 12.06
#